data_AF-K5VNH1-F1
#
_entry.id   AF-K5VNH1-F1
#
_cell.length_a   1.000
_cell.length_b   1.000
_cell.length_c   1.000
_cell.angle_alpha   90.00
_cell.angle_beta   90.00
_cell.angle_gamma   90.00
#
_symmetry.space_group_name_H-M   'P 1'
#
loop_
_entity.id
_entity.type
_entity.pdbx_description
1 polymer ?
#
loop_
_entity_poly.entity_id
_entity_poly.type
_entity_poly.pdbx_seq_one_letter_code
_entity_poly.pdbx_strand_id
1 'polypeptide(L)'
;MLVCEVWVFIVGNIIAGTSRSLSQLVAGRMVAGVGGAGLLSLCTIIVSQLTNERQRSTYLNLINAVFIIADSLGPILGGLLAKSGNWRWIFLLNAPIGPLSEYVSSL
;
A
#
# COMPACT_ATOMS: atom_id res chain seq x y z
N MET A 1 -3.17 -14.98 -4.20
CA MET A 1 -4.21 -13.95 -3.95
C MET A 1 -3.59 -12.63 -3.50
N LEU A 2 -2.90 -12.57 -2.35
CA LEU A 2 -2.22 -11.33 -1.91
C LEU A 2 -1.25 -10.74 -2.95
N VAL A 3 -0.44 -11.57 -3.60
CA VAL A 3 0.51 -11.14 -4.63
C VAL A 3 -0.19 -10.44 -5.80
N CYS A 4 -1.38 -10.91 -6.20
CA CYS A 4 -2.17 -10.28 -7.26
C CYS A 4 -2.63 -8.88 -6.86
N GLU A 5 -3.11 -8.69 -5.61
CA GLU A 5 -3.50 -7.37 -5.10
C GLU A 5 -2.32 -6.40 -5.01
N VAL A 6 -1.13 -6.88 -4.61
CA VAL A 6 0.11 -6.10 -4.64
C VAL A 6 0.43 -5.63 -6.06
N TRP A 7 0.32 -6.51 -7.05
CA TRP A 7 0.55 -6.15 -8.44
C TRP A 7 -0.46 -5.12 -8.95
N VAL A 8 -1.75 -5.28 -8.65
CA VAL A 8 -2.80 -4.31 -9.01
C VAL A 8 -2.54 -2.95 -8.35
N PHE A 9 -2.16 -2.94 -7.07
CA PHE A 9 -1.80 -1.74 -6.33
C PHE A 9 -0.62 -1.00 -6.98
N ILE A 10 0.42 -1.74 -7.40
CA ILE A 10 1.62 -1.16 -8.01
C ILE A 10 1.35 -0.61 -9.40
N VAL A 11 0.61 -1.35 -10.23
CA VAL A 11 0.20 -0.87 -11.56
C VAL A 11 -0.58 0.44 -11.42
N GLY A 12 -1.52 0.52 -10.47
CA GLY A 12 -2.24 1.77 -10.18
C GLY A 12 -1.33 2.92 -9.75
N ASN A 13 -0.35 2.65 -8.89
CA ASN A 13 0.64 3.65 -8.46
C ASN A 13 1.58 4.10 -9.59
N ILE A 14 2.00 3.20 -10.50
CA ILE A 14 2.83 3.55 -11.66
C ILE A 14 2.05 4.47 -12.62
N ILE A 15 0.77 4.16 -12.85
CA ILE A 15 -0.12 5.00 -13.69
C ILE A 15 -0.30 6.39 -13.04
N ALA A 16 -0.49 6.44 -11.72
CA ALA A 16 -0.61 7.70 -10.98
C ALA A 16 0.71 8.51 -10.98
N GLY A 17 1.87 7.86 -10.80
CA GLY A 17 3.18 8.50 -10.78
C GLY A 17 3.62 9.06 -12.15
N THR A 18 3.23 8.40 -13.25
CA THR A 18 3.53 8.85 -14.62
C THR A 18 2.46 9.79 -15.20
N SER A 19 1.36 10.01 -14.48
CA SER A 19 0.23 10.81 -14.92
C SER A 19 0.64 12.24 -15.33
N ARG A 20 0.14 12.70 -16.48
CA ARG A 20 0.33 14.08 -16.98
C ARG A 20 -0.96 14.91 -16.94
N SER A 21 -2.07 14.29 -16.60
CA SER A 21 -3.40 14.91 -16.49
C SER A 21 -4.11 14.43 -15.22
N LEU A 22 -5.01 15.28 -14.71
CA LEU A 22 -5.79 14.99 -13.51
C LEU A 22 -6.66 13.73 -13.67
N SER A 23 -7.25 13.52 -14.85
CA SER A 23 -8.08 12.35 -15.15
C SER A 23 -7.28 11.04 -15.07
N GLN A 24 -6.03 11.03 -15.57
CA GLN A 24 -5.16 9.87 -15.51
C GLN A 24 -4.70 9.58 -14.06
N LEU A 25 -4.47 10.63 -13.27
CA LEU A 25 -4.14 10.49 -11.84
C LEU A 25 -5.30 9.84 -11.06
N VAL A 26 -6.53 10.29 -11.31
CA VAL A 26 -7.74 9.74 -10.67
C VAL A 26 -7.97 8.29 -11.09
N ALA A 27 -7.83 7.96 -12.38
CA ALA A 27 -7.93 6.59 -12.85
C ALA A 27 -6.89 5.66 -12.20
N GLY A 28 -5.63 6.11 -12.11
CA GLY A 28 -4.58 5.36 -11.40
C GLY A 28 -4.89 5.15 -9.92
N ARG A 29 -5.47 6.16 -9.25
CA ARG A 29 -5.93 6.08 -7.85
C ARG A 29 -7.11 5.13 -7.67
N MET A 30 -8.03 5.04 -8.62
CA MET A 30 -9.12 4.06 -8.58
C MET A 30 -8.56 2.63 -8.62
N VAL A 31 -7.62 2.36 -9.54
CA VAL A 31 -6.97 1.05 -9.66
C VAL A 31 -6.15 0.71 -8.41
N ALA A 32 -5.35 1.65 -7.92
CA ALA A 32 -4.60 1.47 -6.68
C ALA A 32 -5.53 1.28 -5.47
N GLY A 33 -6.68 1.96 -5.44
CA GLY A 33 -7.68 1.81 -4.38
C GLY A 33 -8.25 0.39 -4.30
N VAL A 34 -8.54 -0.22 -5.45
CA VAL A 34 -9.01 -1.62 -5.52
C VAL A 34 -7.96 -2.58 -4.95
N GLY A 35 -6.71 -2.48 -5.41
CA GLY A 35 -5.62 -3.32 -4.89
C GLY A 35 -5.31 -3.09 -3.41
N GLY A 36 -5.41 -1.84 -2.95
CA GLY A 36 -5.18 -1.47 -1.55
C GLY A 36 -6.25 -2.01 -0.60
N ALA A 37 -7.52 -1.96 -1.00
CA ALA A 37 -8.62 -2.52 -0.23
C ALA A 37 -8.50 -4.05 -0.12
N GLY A 38 -8.18 -4.73 -1.23
CA GLY A 38 -7.93 -6.17 -1.24
C GLY A 38 -6.77 -6.59 -0.34
N LEU A 39 -5.68 -5.82 -0.35
CA LEU A 39 -4.53 -6.01 0.53
C LEU A 39 -4.92 -5.98 2.01
N LEU A 40 -5.65 -4.94 2.44
CA LEU A 40 -6.08 -4.78 3.84
C LEU A 40 -6.98 -5.94 4.28
N SER A 41 -7.98 -6.29 3.47
CA SER A 41 -8.91 -7.37 3.79
C SER A 41 -8.21 -8.73 3.87
N LEU A 42 -7.40 -9.08 2.86
CA LEU A 42 -6.69 -10.36 2.83
C LEU A 42 -5.65 -10.47 3.96
N CYS A 43 -4.94 -9.39 4.27
CA CYS A 43 -3.97 -9.38 5.37
C CYS A 43 -4.67 -9.68 6.71
N THR A 44 -5.81 -9.04 6.95
CA THR A 44 -6.61 -9.28 8.17
C THR A 44 -7.16 -10.71 8.23
N ILE A 45 -7.59 -11.27 7.09
CA ILE A 45 -8.05 -12.66 6.99
C ILE A 45 -6.93 -13.65 7.32
N ILE A 46 -5.74 -13.48 6.74
CA ILE A 46 -4.61 -14.40 6.99
C ILE A 46 -4.18 -14.35 8.45
N VAL A 47 -4.07 -13.15 9.02
CA VAL A 47 -3.77 -12.98 10.45
C VAL A 47 -4.82 -13.65 11.31
N SER A 48 -6.10 -13.57 10.93
CA SER A 48 -7.18 -14.25 11.66
C SER A 48 -7.13 -15.77 11.58
N GLN A 49 -6.56 -16.34 10.51
CA GLN A 49 -6.38 -17.79 10.38
C GLN A 49 -5.15 -18.32 11.11
N LEU A 50 -4.10 -17.50 11.24
CA LEU A 50 -2.86 -17.88 11.93
C LEU A 50 -2.91 -17.68 13.44
N THR A 51 -3.83 -16.88 13.96
CA THR A 51 -3.87 -16.49 15.38
C THR A 51 -5.02 -17.16 16.14
N ASN A 52 -4.71 -17.62 17.36
CA ASN A 52 -5.73 -18.09 18.29
C ASN A 52 -6.60 -16.93 18.79
N GLU A 53 -7.87 -17.20 19.10
CA GLU A 53 -8.92 -16.21 19.41
C GLU A 53 -8.53 -15.21 20.52
N ARG A 54 -7.74 -15.63 21.52
CA ARG A 54 -7.24 -14.77 22.60
C ARG A 54 -6.09 -13.84 22.21
N GLN A 55 -5.29 -14.19 21.21
CA GLN A 55 -4.14 -13.41 20.77
C GLN A 55 -4.46 -12.50 19.57
N ARG A 56 -5.55 -12.79 18.86
CA ARG A 56 -6.01 -12.03 17.69
C ARG A 56 -6.13 -10.52 17.97
N SER A 57 -6.64 -10.12 19.14
CA SER A 57 -6.73 -8.71 19.54
C SER A 57 -5.34 -8.04 19.63
N THR A 58 -4.35 -8.72 20.21
CA THR A 58 -2.98 -8.19 20.33
C THR A 58 -2.33 -8.00 18.96
N TYR A 59 -2.48 -8.96 18.04
CA TYR A 59 -1.92 -8.86 16.68
C TYR A 59 -2.61 -7.78 15.85
N LEU A 60 -3.94 -7.65 15.94
CA LEU A 60 -4.68 -6.59 15.28
C LEU A 60 -4.31 -5.21 15.83
N ASN A 61 -4.08 -5.07 17.13
CA ASN A 61 -3.60 -3.83 17.73
C ASN A 61 -2.20 -3.47 17.26
N LEU A 62 -1.31 -4.45 17.07
CA LEU A 62 0.03 -4.21 16.52
C LEU A 62 -0.04 -3.67 15.08
N ILE A 63 -0.91 -4.25 14.25
CA ILE A 63 -1.15 -3.78 12.88
C ILE A 63 -1.66 -2.33 12.91
N ASN A 64 -2.65 -2.04 13.75
CA ASN A 64 -3.16 -0.67 13.90
C ASN A 64 -2.10 0.32 14.41
N ALA A 65 -1.20 -0.09 15.30
CA ALA A 65 -0.10 0.76 15.74
C ALA A 65 0.82 1.14 14.57
N VAL A 66 1.12 0.20 13.68
CA VAL A 66 1.88 0.47 12.46
C VAL A 66 1.11 1.43 11.54
N PHE A 67 -0.20 1.26 11.38
CA PHE A 67 -1.03 2.19 10.61
C PHE A 67 -0.97 3.61 11.15
N ILE A 68 -1.08 3.80 12.46
CA ILE A 68 -1.02 5.14 13.08
C ILE A 68 0.33 5.80 12.84
N ILE A 69 1.43 5.03 12.95
CA ILE A 69 2.78 5.54 12.67
C ILE A 69 2.92 5.91 11.19
N ALA A 70 2.45 5.05 10.28
CA ALA A 70 2.48 5.30 8.85
C ALA A 70 1.63 6.51 8.44
N ASP A 71 0.42 6.65 8.97
CA ASP A 71 -0.47 7.79 8.74
C ASP A 71 0.09 9.09 9.31
N SER A 72 0.88 9.02 10.39
CA SER A 72 1.57 10.19 10.93
C SER A 72 2.77 10.61 10.07
N LEU A 73 3.51 9.63 9.52
CA LEU A 73 4.68 9.87 8.67
C LEU A 73 4.30 10.26 7.23
N GLY A 74 3.16 9.78 6.72
CA GLY A 74 2.69 9.99 5.35
C GLY A 74 2.59 11.47 4.96
N PRO A 75 1.87 12.32 5.73
CA PRO A 75 1.76 13.75 5.46
C PRO A 75 3.10 14.49 5.57
N ILE A 76 3.98 14.06 6.47
CA ILE A 76 5.31 14.68 6.66
C ILE A 76 6.15 14.46 5.41
N LEU A 77 6.26 13.20 4.97
CA LEU A 77 7.00 12.83 3.76
C LEU A 77 6.34 13.41 2.49
N GLY A 78 5.01 13.35 2.40
CA GLY A 78 4.25 13.92 1.29
C GLY A 78 4.39 15.44 1.18
N GLY A 79 4.38 16.15 2.31
CA GLY A 79 4.54 17.60 2.36
C GLY A 79 5.95 18.05 1.96
N LEU A 80 6.99 17.32 2.37
CA LEU A 80 8.37 17.59 1.95
C LEU A 80 8.55 17.35 0.44
N LEU A 81 8.04 16.24 -0.08
CA LEU A 81 8.13 15.89 -1.50
C LEU A 81 7.32 16.84 -2.39
N ALA A 82 6.16 17.32 -1.92
CA ALA A 82 5.36 18.32 -2.61
C ALA A 82 6.09 19.65 -2.74
N LYS A 83 6.81 20.08 -1.69
CA LYS A 83 7.63 21.31 -1.72
C LYS A 83 8.78 21.24 -2.73
N SER A 84 9.35 20.07 -2.95
CA SER A 84 10.43 19.85 -3.93
C SER A 84 9.94 19.71 -5.38
N GLY A 85 8.64 19.85 -5.66
CA GLY A 85 8.05 19.67 -6.99
C GLY A 85 8.01 18.21 -7.47
N ASN A 86 8.43 17.27 -6.62
CA ASN A 86 8.66 15.86 -6.92
C ASN A 86 7.54 14.95 -6.36
N TRP A 87 6.30 15.44 -6.34
CA TRP A 87 5.13 14.72 -5.81
C TRP A 87 4.92 13.33 -6.44
N ARG A 88 5.41 13.11 -7.66
CA ARG A 88 5.36 11.82 -8.37
C ARG A 88 6.08 10.70 -7.61
N TRP A 89 7.11 11.04 -6.85
CA TRP A 89 7.87 10.08 -6.06
C TRP A 89 7.07 9.45 -4.93
N ILE A 90 5.99 10.10 -4.47
CA ILE A 90 5.06 9.53 -3.47
C ILE A 90 4.45 8.23 -4.01
N PHE A 91 4.23 8.15 -5.32
CA PHE A 91 3.68 6.97 -5.99
C PHE A 91 4.76 5.97 -6.40
N LEU A 92 5.89 6.47 -6.92
CA LEU A 92 7.00 5.61 -7.37
C LEU A 92 7.73 4.92 -6.23
N LEU A 93 7.72 5.47 -5.01
CA LEU A 93 8.24 4.80 -3.82
C LEU A 93 7.54 3.47 -3.51
N ASN A 94 6.32 3.27 -4.00
CA ASN A 94 5.60 2.00 -3.86
C ASN A 94 5.98 0.98 -4.94
N ALA A 95 6.65 1.38 -6.03
CA ALA A 95 7.06 0.48 -7.12
C ALA A 95 7.99 -0.68 -6.71
N PRO A 96 9.01 -0.53 -5.82
CA PRO A 96 9.88 -1.65 -5.44
C PRO A 96 9.18 -2.73 -4.61
N ILE A 97 7.97 -2.48 -4.09
CA ILE A 97 7.25 -3.40 -3.19
C ILE A 97 6.83 -4.70 -3.92
N GLY A 98 6.60 -4.64 -5.23
CA GLY A 98 6.08 -5.77 -6.02
C GLY A 98 7.12 -6.87 -6.21
N PRO A 99 8.29 -6.53 -6.78
CA PRO A 99 9.40 -7.47 -6.89
C PRO A 99 9.84 -8.03 -5.53
N LEU A 100 9.80 -7.19 -4.47
CA LEU A 100 10.07 -7.62 -3.10
C LEU A 100 9.06 -8.65 -2.60
N SER A 101 7.77 -8.45 -2.84
CA SER A 101 6.72 -9.40 -2.46
C SER A 101 6.86 -10.73 -3.20
N GLU A 102 7.23 -10.71 -4.47
CA GLU A 102 7.42 -11.93 -5.26
C GLU A 102 8.64 -12.72 -4.76
N TYR A 103 9.75 -12.03 -4.47
CA TYR A 103 10.95 -12.63 -3.89
C TYR A 103 10.66 -13.31 -2.53
N VAL A 104 9.92 -12.63 -1.64
CA VAL A 104 9.53 -13.21 -0.33
C VAL A 104 8.62 -14.43 -0.49
N SER A 105 7.74 -14.44 -1.48
CA SER A 105 6.86 -15.60 -1.72
C SER A 105 7.58 -16.82 -2.29
N SER A 106 8.78 -16.63 -2.86
CA SER A 106 9.59 -17.70 -3.45
C SER A 106 10.57 -18.36 -2.47
N LEU A 107 10.65 -17.83 -1.23
CA LEU A 107 11.43 -18.36 -0.11
C LEU A 107 10.58 -19.28 0.77
#